data_AF-A0AA35LDD9-F1
#
_entry.id   AF-A0AA35LDD9-F1
#
_cell.length_a   1.000
_cell.length_b   1.000
_cell.length_c   1.000
_cell.angle_alpha   90.00
_cell.angle_beta   90.00
_cell.angle_gamma   90.00
#
_symmetry.space_group_name_H-M   'P 1'
#
loop_
_entity.id
_entity.type
_entity.pdbx_description
1 polymer ?
#
loop_
_entity_poly.entity_id
_entity_poly.type
_entity_poly.pdbx_seq_one_letter_code
_entity_poly.pdbx_strand_id
1 'polypeptide(L)'
;MTRHLVPQPTKNHSRYDFAHREQQAQESASEYITALCTILMYCQFADIEERLLERLLSGVRDSCLRCKLLPKDDITMMEATNMATAFEKDNAHEAAHSPHTKRRIHHIQ
;
A
#
# COMPACT_ATOMS: atom_id res chain seq x y z
N MET A 1 27.55 5.14 28.22
CA MET A 1 27.31 4.61 26.86
C MET A 1 26.24 3.53 26.95
N THR A 2 24.96 3.91 27.05
CA THR A 2 23.86 2.94 27.05
C THR A 2 23.65 2.46 25.62
N ARG A 3 24.18 1.27 25.34
CA ARG A 3 23.89 0.52 24.13
C ARG A 3 22.39 0.19 24.17
N HIS A 4 21.57 1.04 23.56
CA HIS A 4 20.12 0.84 23.46
C HIS A 4 19.89 -0.35 22.53
N LEU A 5 19.95 -1.55 23.09
CA LEU A 5 19.48 -2.76 22.45
C LEU A 5 17.97 -2.60 22.33
N VAL A 6 17.50 -2.14 21.17
CA VAL A 6 16.08 -2.24 20.84
C VAL A 6 15.80 -3.74 20.78
N PRO A 7 14.99 -4.29 21.70
CA PRO A 7 14.71 -5.72 21.68
C PRO A 7 14.04 -6.07 20.36
N GLN A 8 14.47 -7.18 19.75
CA GLN A 8 13.82 -7.71 18.57
C GLN A 8 12.33 -7.95 18.88
N PRO A 9 11.40 -7.48 18.03
CA PRO A 9 9.98 -7.60 18.33
C PRO A 9 9.57 -9.07 18.42
N THR A 10 8.64 -9.37 19.31
CA THR A 10 8.06 -10.72 19.35
C THR A 10 7.25 -10.98 18.09
N LYS A 11 7.13 -12.25 17.70
CA LYS A 11 6.29 -12.69 16.57
C LYS A 11 4.89 -12.05 16.59
N ASN A 12 4.25 -12.00 17.76
CA ASN A 12 2.89 -11.48 17.89
C ASN A 12 2.83 -9.96 17.72
N HIS A 13 3.82 -9.24 18.24
CA HIS A 13 3.91 -7.79 18.04
C HIS A 13 4.11 -7.46 16.56
N SER A 14 5.02 -8.16 15.87
CA SER A 14 5.24 -7.94 14.45
C SER A 14 4.02 -8.28 13.61
N ARG A 15 3.28 -9.34 13.95
CA ARG A 15 2.02 -9.67 13.27
C ARG A 15 0.94 -8.60 13.50
N TYR A 16 0.88 -8.04 14.70
CA TYR A 16 -0.01 -6.92 14.99
C TYR A 16 0.37 -5.70 14.16
N ASP A 17 1.65 -5.31 14.14
CA ASP A 17 2.13 -4.18 13.34
C ASP A 17 1.86 -4.40 11.85
N PHE A 18 2.15 -5.61 11.35
CA PHE A 18 1.88 -6.00 9.97
C PHE A 18 0.40 -5.87 9.63
N ALA A 19 -0.49 -6.36 10.48
CA ALA A 19 -1.94 -6.31 10.25
C ALA A 19 -2.53 -4.88 10.29
N HIS A 20 -1.85 -3.92 10.92
CA HIS A 20 -2.30 -2.52 11.01
C HIS A 20 -1.49 -1.58 10.11
N ARG A 21 -0.56 -2.11 9.32
CA ARG A 21 0.27 -1.30 8.45
C ARG A 21 -0.53 -0.84 7.24
N GLU A 22 -0.76 0.46 7.17
CA GLU A 22 -1.43 1.15 6.06
C GLU A 22 -0.42 2.05 5.34
N GLN A 23 -0.51 2.17 4.01
CA GLN A 23 0.35 3.06 3.22
C GLN A 23 0.15 4.52 3.66
N GLN A 24 1.25 5.21 3.97
CA GLN A 24 1.20 6.58 4.46
C GLN A 24 0.96 7.58 3.31
N ALA A 25 0.48 8.79 3.64
CA ALA A 25 0.13 9.79 2.63
C ALA A 25 1.31 10.23 1.74
N GLN A 26 2.53 10.18 2.26
CA GLN A 26 3.77 10.57 1.57
C GLN A 26 4.62 9.36 1.18
N GLU A 27 4.07 8.15 1.31
CA GLU A 27 4.77 6.90 1.03
C GLU A 27 4.35 6.36 -0.33
N SER A 28 5.33 6.08 -1.18
CA SER A 28 5.12 5.39 -2.46
C SER A 28 4.79 3.91 -2.25
N ALA A 29 4.25 3.26 -3.28
CA ALA A 29 3.90 1.86 -3.23
C ALA A 29 5.12 0.97 -2.97
N SER A 30 6.27 1.32 -3.55
CA SER A 30 7.52 0.58 -3.36
C SER A 30 8.05 0.71 -1.93
N GLU A 31 7.98 1.91 -1.34
CA GLU A 31 8.34 2.14 0.06
C GLU A 31 7.40 1.40 1.01
N TYR A 32 6.09 1.42 0.73
CA TYR A 32 5.10 0.67 1.48
C TYR A 32 5.37 -0.83 1.46
N ILE A 33 5.60 -1.43 0.27
CA ILE A 33 5.94 -2.84 0.12
C ILE A 33 7.24 -3.17 0.87
N THR A 34 8.26 -2.30 0.78
CA THR A 34 9.52 -2.47 1.51
C THR A 34 9.30 -2.45 3.03
N ALA A 35 8.44 -1.57 3.52
CA ALA A 35 8.09 -1.51 4.94
C ALA A 35 7.34 -2.77 5.40
N LEU A 36 6.40 -3.27 4.58
CA LEU A 36 5.72 -4.53 4.84
C LEU A 36 6.71 -5.70 4.94
N CYS A 37 7.60 -5.85 3.95
CA CYS A 37 8.64 -6.88 3.95
C CYS A 37 9.52 -6.81 5.20
N THR A 38 9.87 -5.61 5.65
CA THR A 38 10.67 -5.40 6.86
C THR A 38 9.97 -5.95 8.12
N ILE A 39 8.67 -5.72 8.27
CA ILE A 39 7.89 -6.27 9.41
C ILE A 39 7.69 -7.78 9.25
N LEU A 40 7.46 -8.24 8.01
CA LEU A 40 7.17 -9.62 7.65
C LEU A 40 8.30 -10.58 8.08
N MET A 41 9.55 -10.14 8.03
CA MET A 41 10.74 -10.88 8.49
C MET A 41 10.60 -11.41 9.93
N TYR A 42 9.83 -10.72 10.78
CA TYR A 42 9.64 -11.08 12.18
C TYR A 42 8.31 -11.80 12.46
N CYS A 43 7.42 -11.88 11.46
CA CYS A 43 6.08 -12.44 11.63
C CYS A 43 6.02 -13.97 11.64
N GLN A 44 7.05 -14.65 11.12
CA GLN A 44 7.11 -16.11 11.01
C GLN A 44 5.81 -16.68 10.40
N PHE A 45 5.38 -16.13 9.27
CA PHE A 45 4.29 -16.72 8.49
C PHE A 45 4.79 -17.94 7.72
N ALA A 46 3.91 -18.92 7.54
CA ALA A 46 4.22 -20.09 6.73
C ALA A 46 4.16 -19.73 5.24
N ASP A 47 3.10 -19.01 4.84
CA ASP A 47 2.97 -18.42 3.51
C ASP A 47 3.27 -16.93 3.58
N ILE A 48 4.45 -16.54 3.09
CA ILE A 48 4.94 -15.16 3.15
C ILE A 48 4.34 -14.34 2.02
N GLU A 49 4.21 -14.93 0.83
CA GLU A 49 3.73 -14.24 -0.37
C GLU A 49 2.24 -13.95 -0.27
N GLU A 50 1.43 -14.93 0.15
CA GLU A 50 0.00 -14.76 0.38
C GLU A 50 -0.26 -13.63 1.39
N ARG A 51 0.47 -13.61 2.51
CA ARG A 51 0.28 -12.60 3.57
C ARG A 51 0.71 -11.22 3.11
N LEU A 52 1.81 -11.13 2.37
CA LEU A 52 2.27 -9.86 1.80
C LEU A 52 1.24 -9.31 0.81
N LEU A 53 0.69 -10.17 -0.05
CA LEU A 53 -0.33 -9.80 -1.01
C LEU A 53 -1.61 -9.34 -0.30
N GLU A 54 -2.17 -10.13 0.62
CA GLU A 54 -3.36 -9.77 1.42
C GLU A 54 -3.21 -8.38 2.04
N ARG A 55 -2.03 -8.10 2.61
CA ARG A 55 -1.76 -6.82 3.27
C ARG A 55 -1.55 -5.68 2.28
N LEU A 56 -0.89 -5.92 1.15
CA LEU A 56 -0.77 -4.94 0.07
C LEU A 56 -2.16 -4.53 -0.43
N LEU A 57 -3.02 -5.50 -0.73
CA LEU A 57 -4.38 -5.29 -1.23
C LEU A 57 -5.26 -4.51 -0.26
N SER A 58 -5.16 -4.78 1.04
CA SER A 58 -6.01 -4.15 2.04
C SER A 58 -5.46 -2.81 2.55
N GLY A 59 -4.13 -2.63 2.61
CA GLY A 59 -3.50 -1.44 3.18
C GLY A 59 -3.00 -0.39 2.19
N VAL A 60 -3.15 -0.60 0.88
CA VAL A 60 -2.91 0.42 -0.16
C VAL A 60 -3.82 1.62 0.04
N ARG A 61 -3.27 2.84 0.12
CA ARG A 61 -4.04 4.04 0.53
C ARG A 61 -5.10 4.45 -0.49
N ASP A 62 -4.80 4.33 -1.77
CA ASP A 62 -5.67 4.82 -2.83
C ASP A 62 -6.88 3.89 -3.03
N SER A 63 -8.08 4.41 -2.82
CA SER A 63 -9.31 3.63 -2.92
C SER A 63 -9.64 3.21 -4.36
N CYS A 64 -9.27 3.98 -5.38
CA CYS A 64 -9.50 3.62 -6.78
C CYS A 64 -8.60 2.45 -7.20
N LEU A 65 -7.32 2.50 -6.82
CA LEU A 65 -6.40 1.38 -6.99
C LEU A 65 -6.90 0.14 -6.24
N ARG A 66 -7.32 0.30 -4.97
CA ARG A 66 -7.87 -0.79 -4.17
C ARG A 66 -9.09 -1.44 -4.83
N CYS A 67 -10.03 -0.64 -5.34
CA CYS A 67 -11.21 -1.13 -6.06
C CYS A 67 -10.86 -1.90 -7.35
N LYS A 68 -9.70 -1.63 -7.98
CA LYS A 68 -9.22 -2.37 -9.16
C LYS A 68 -8.51 -3.67 -8.80
N LEU A 69 -7.90 -3.73 -7.62
CA LEU A 69 -7.12 -4.87 -7.15
C LEU A 69 -8.01 -5.96 -6.54
N LEU A 70 -8.92 -5.59 -5.63
CA LEU A 70 -9.73 -6.54 -4.86
C LEU A 70 -10.60 -7.52 -5.69
N PRO A 71 -11.15 -7.16 -6.86
CA PRO A 71 -11.95 -8.09 -7.66
C PRO A 71 -11.14 -9.18 -8.40
N LYS A 72 -9.80 -9.17 -8.31
CA LYS A 72 -8.95 -10.12 -9.02
C LYS A 72 -8.59 -11.27 -8.09
N ASP A 73 -9.32 -12.38 -8.19
CA ASP A 73 -9.14 -13.54 -7.30
C ASP A 73 -7.76 -14.21 -7.43
N ASP A 74 -7.19 -14.25 -8.63
CA ASP A 74 -5.89 -14.88 -8.91
C ASP A 74 -4.74 -13.87 -9.03
N ILE A 75 -4.85 -12.70 -8.40
CA ILE A 75 -3.82 -11.67 -8.49
C ILE A 75 -2.51 -12.11 -7.85
N THR A 76 -1.41 -11.95 -8.57
CA THR A 76 -0.06 -12.21 -8.03
C THR A 76 0.56 -10.98 -7.38
N MET A 77 1.56 -11.19 -6.52
CA MET A 77 2.31 -10.08 -5.91
C MET A 77 2.96 -9.17 -6.96
N MET A 78 3.47 -9.77 -8.04
CA MET A 78 4.05 -9.03 -9.16
C MET A 78 3.02 -8.15 -9.88
N GLU A 79 1.83 -8.69 -10.17
CA GLU A 79 0.76 -7.92 -10.81
C GLU A 79 0.27 -6.79 -9.92
N ALA A 80 0.05 -7.04 -8.63
CA ALA A 80 -0.36 -6.02 -7.67
C ALA A 80 0.66 -4.87 -7.59
N THR A 81 1.96 -5.20 -7.55
CA THR A 81 3.05 -4.23 -7.52
C THR A 81 3.12 -3.40 -8.80
N ASN A 82 2.99 -4.04 -9.96
CA ASN A 82 2.98 -3.36 -11.26
C ASN A 82 1.80 -2.41 -11.38
N MET A 83 0.61 -2.85 -10.97
CA MET A 83 -0.59 -2.00 -10.97
C MET A 83 -0.43 -0.80 -10.03
N ALA A 84 0.11 -0.99 -8.82
CA ALA A 84 0.33 0.09 -7.88
C ALA A 84 1.32 1.13 -8.42
N THR A 85 2.44 0.68 -8.97
CA THR A 85 3.47 1.56 -9.53
C THR A 85 2.99 2.32 -10.78
N ALA A 86 2.21 1.66 -11.65
CA ALA A 86 1.63 2.32 -12.82
C ALA A 86 0.62 3.39 -12.40
N PHE A 87 -0.25 3.07 -11.43
CA PHE A 87 -1.26 3.99 -10.93
C PHE A 87 -0.67 5.24 -10.28
N GLU A 88 0.44 5.11 -9.54
CA GLU A 88 1.16 6.26 -8.96
C GLU A 88 1.75 7.19 -10.04
N LYS A 89 2.29 6.61 -11.12
CA LYS A 89 2.81 7.39 -12.26
C LYS A 89 1.72 8.17 -12.98
N ASP A 90 0.56 7.54 -13.21
CA ASP A 90 -0.58 8.19 -13.84
C ASP A 90 -1.08 9.38 -12.99
N ASN A 91 -1.23 9.18 -11.69
CA ASN A 91 -1.65 10.25 -10.76
C ASN A 91 -0.63 11.38 -10.64
N ALA A 92 0.67 11.09 -10.69
CA ALA A 92 1.70 12.11 -10.69
C ALA A 92 1.64 12.98 -11.96
N HIS A 93 1.26 12.39 -13.10
CA HIS A 93 1.10 13.12 -14.36
C HIS A 93 -0.15 14.02 -14.36
N GLU A 94 -1.27 13.54 -13.82
CA GLU A 94 -2.49 14.35 -13.62
C GLU A 94 -2.26 15.53 -12.68
N ALA A 95 -1.48 15.36 -11.60
CA ALA A 95 -1.10 16.46 -10.71
C ALA A 95 -0.22 17.52 -11.39
N ALA A 96 0.57 17.13 -12.40
CA ALA A 96 1.44 18.02 -13.16
C ALA A 96 0.72 18.71 -14.35
N HIS A 97 -0.40 18.15 -14.82
CA HIS A 97 -1.23 18.71 -15.89
C HIS A 97 -2.56 19.26 -15.36
N SER A 98 -2.52 20.43 -14.70
CA SER A 98 -3.74 21.21 -14.47
C SER A 98 -3.59 22.67 -14.93
N PRO A 99 -4.21 23.05 -16.06
CA PRO A 99 -4.89 24.32 -16.18
C PRO A 99 -6.41 24.07 -16.05
N HIS A 100 -7.04 24.78 -15.12
CA HIS A 100 -8.48 24.94 -14.90
C HIS A 100 -9.44 24.33 -15.95
N THR A 101 -10.47 23.61 -15.49
CA THR A 101 -11.82 23.85 -16.00
C THR A 101 -12.85 23.85 -14.87
N LYS A 102 -13.58 24.96 -14.85
CA LYS A 102 -14.58 25.39 -13.87
C LYS A 102 -15.84 24.52 -13.94
N ARG A 103 -16.49 24.39 -12.78
CA ARG A 103 -17.93 24.28 -12.52
C ARG A 103 -18.84 24.03 -13.75
N ARG A 104 -19.55 22.90 -13.77
CA ARG A 104 -20.92 22.88 -14.31
C ARG A 104 -21.90 23.03 -13.15
N ILE A 105 -22.35 24.26 -12.97
CA ILE A 105 -23.63 24.54 -12.31
C ILE A 105 -24.68 24.03 -13.30
N HIS A 106 -25.46 23.01 -12.93
CA HIS A 106 -26.71 22.72 -13.61
C HIS A 106 -27.84 23.32 -12.78
N HIS A 107 -28.31 24.48 -13.24
CA HIS A 107 -29.63 24.99 -12.92
C HIS A 107 -30.44 25.04 -14.23
N ILE A 108 -31.78 25.03 -14.08
CA ILE A 108 -32.86 25.05 -15.08
C ILE A 108 -33.31 23.63 -15.49
N GLN A 109 -34.57 23.21 -15.31
CA GLN A 109 -35.83 23.98 -15.18
C GLN A 109 -36.47 23.95 -13.79
#